data_AF-A0A923UU71-F1
#
_entry.id   AF-A0A923UU71-F1
#
_cell.length_a   1.000
_cell.length_b   1.000
_cell.length_c   1.000
_cell.angle_alpha   90.00
_cell.angle_beta   90.00
_cell.angle_gamma   90.00
#
_symmetry.space_group_name_H-M   'P 1'
#
loop_
_entity.id
_entity.type
_entity.pdbx_description
1 polymer ?
#
loop_
_entity_poly.entity_id
_entity_poly.type
_entity_poly.pdbx_seq_one_letter_code
_entity_poly.pdbx_strand_id
1 'polypeptide(L)'
;MNKLYVISFVVATLTINNGCQKIKDITKSPLEKFMSKLCHEWTVNSYNVKEYSSNQNGSALTKDTLLPITKMTFTQKDGSAEGDVVYTSVSKEVTTTETQRWRYVDDIQIDLVYDNPAYNIIGLSTRYDITELTDNAFKFKRDENLVSTSNGAKYGELHTTVDMKR
;
A
#
# COMPACT_ATOMS: atom_id res chain seq x y z
N MET A 1 49.86 51.52 24.37
CA MET A 1 49.77 50.40 23.40
C MET A 1 48.82 49.34 23.96
N ASN A 2 48.15 48.58 23.07
CA ASN A 2 47.10 47.54 23.28
C ASN A 2 45.68 48.07 23.06
N LYS A 3 45.27 48.29 21.81
CA LYS A 3 44.69 47.34 20.83
C LYS A 3 43.32 46.78 21.24
N LEU A 4 42.29 47.44 20.71
CA LEU A 4 40.93 46.93 20.55
C LEU A 4 40.97 45.66 19.67
N TYR A 5 40.35 44.58 20.13
CA TYR A 5 40.04 43.43 19.28
C TYR A 5 38.58 43.54 18.84
N VAL A 6 38.37 44.02 17.62
CA VAL A 6 37.11 43.88 16.91
C VAL A 6 37.01 42.43 16.46
N ILE A 7 36.21 41.63 17.14
CA ILE A 7 35.85 40.29 16.66
C ILE A 7 34.80 40.50 15.58
N SER A 8 35.27 40.52 14.33
CA SER A 8 34.41 40.42 13.15
C SER A 8 33.88 38.99 13.06
N PHE A 9 32.60 38.80 13.37
CA PHE A 9 31.90 37.55 13.04
C PHE A 9 31.53 37.61 11.56
N VAL A 10 32.30 36.90 10.74
CA VAL A 10 31.91 36.57 9.37
C VAL A 10 30.71 35.63 9.47
N VAL A 11 29.52 36.15 9.19
CA VAL A 11 28.33 35.33 8.95
C VAL A 11 28.59 34.59 7.64
N ALA A 12 29.06 33.34 7.75
CA ALA A 12 29.07 32.43 6.61
C ALA A 12 27.62 32.11 6.27
N THR A 13 27.07 32.83 5.30
CA THR A 13 25.84 32.44 4.59
C THR A 13 26.14 31.16 3.83
N LEU A 14 25.95 30.02 4.50
CA LEU A 14 25.93 28.72 3.85
C LEU A 14 24.72 28.70 2.90
N THR A 15 24.99 28.83 1.61
CA THR A 15 24.04 28.55 0.53
C THR A 15 23.75 27.05 0.53
N ILE A 16 22.78 26.63 1.36
CA ILE A 16 22.26 25.26 1.41
C ILE A 16 21.22 25.10 0.29
N ASN A 17 21.66 24.96 -0.96
CA ASN A 17 20.75 24.65 -2.06
C ASN A 17 20.59 23.13 -2.34
N ASN A 18 21.41 22.27 -1.72
CA ASN A 18 21.29 20.80 -1.87
C ASN A 18 21.01 20.05 -0.55
N GLY A 19 21.06 20.70 0.62
CA GLY A 19 20.75 20.08 1.91
C GLY A 19 19.27 20.12 2.31
N CYS A 20 18.48 20.96 1.64
CA CYS A 20 17.09 21.22 2.01
C CYS A 20 16.17 20.02 1.74
N GLN A 21 16.47 19.21 0.72
CA GLN A 21 15.72 17.96 0.45
C GLN A 21 16.01 16.89 1.51
N LYS A 22 17.29 16.66 1.86
CA LYS A 22 17.67 15.65 2.85
C LYS A 22 17.16 15.99 4.27
N ILE A 23 17.17 17.28 4.64
CA ILE A 23 16.67 17.71 5.96
C ILE A 23 15.15 17.54 6.04
N LYS A 24 14.40 17.87 4.99
CA LYS A 24 12.94 17.71 4.94
C LYS A 24 12.49 16.26 5.10
N ASP A 25 13.27 15.30 4.61
CA ASP A 25 12.94 13.88 4.76
C ASP A 25 13.25 13.33 6.16
N ILE A 26 14.27 13.86 6.86
CA ILE A 26 14.58 13.43 8.23
C ILE A 26 13.47 13.87 9.20
N THR A 27 12.85 15.02 8.97
CA THR A 27 11.81 15.59 9.84
C THR A 27 10.42 14.98 9.69
N LYS A 28 10.17 14.18 8.65
CA LYS A 28 8.86 13.56 8.42
C LYS A 28 8.58 12.44 9.42
N SER A 29 7.34 12.37 9.90
CA SER A 29 6.85 11.23 10.68
C SER A 29 6.88 9.94 9.84
N PRO A 30 6.88 8.75 10.47
CA PRO A 30 6.78 7.47 9.74
C PRO A 30 5.58 7.44 8.79
N LEU A 31 4.41 7.89 9.27
CA LEU A 31 3.20 8.03 8.46
C LEU A 31 3.42 8.94 7.25
N GLU A 32 3.98 10.13 7.43
CA GLU A 32 4.23 11.05 6.31
C GLU A 32 5.20 10.47 5.27
N LYS A 33 6.25 9.76 5.72
CA LYS A 33 7.18 9.07 4.82
C LYS A 33 6.48 7.99 4.04
N PHE A 34 5.69 7.17 4.72
CA PHE A 34 4.88 6.12 4.11
C PHE A 34 3.92 6.70 3.07
N MET A 35 3.15 7.73 3.42
CA MET A 35 2.19 8.39 2.52
C MET A 35 2.88 8.97 1.30
N SER A 36 4.03 9.62 1.47
CA SER A 36 4.79 10.18 0.37
C SER A 36 5.30 9.15 -0.63
N LYS A 37 5.45 7.88 -0.22
CA LYS A 37 5.81 6.76 -1.09
C LYS A 37 4.59 6.04 -1.66
N LEU A 38 3.55 5.82 -0.87
CA LEU A 38 2.37 5.07 -1.28
C LEU A 38 1.51 5.85 -2.28
N CYS A 39 1.24 7.12 -2.01
CA CYS A 39 0.20 7.91 -2.67
C CYS A 39 0.61 8.38 -4.06
N HIS A 40 0.63 7.45 -5.01
CA HIS A 40 0.97 7.65 -6.41
C HIS A 40 0.09 6.76 -7.30
N GLU A 41 0.22 7.00 -8.60
CA GLU A 41 -0.19 6.03 -9.61
C GLU A 41 0.87 4.93 -9.72
N TRP A 42 0.42 3.68 -9.71
CA TRP A 42 1.24 2.48 -9.84
C TRP A 42 0.79 1.67 -11.06
N THR A 43 1.74 1.27 -11.89
CA THR A 43 1.51 0.29 -12.96
C THR A 43 1.62 -1.11 -12.36
N VAL A 44 0.55 -1.89 -12.49
CA VAL A 44 0.48 -3.25 -11.97
C VAL A 44 1.21 -4.19 -12.93
N ASN A 45 2.29 -4.81 -12.46
CA ASN A 45 3.00 -5.84 -13.20
C ASN A 45 2.28 -7.18 -13.08
N SER A 46 1.81 -7.50 -11.87
CA SER A 46 1.02 -8.70 -11.62
C SER A 46 0.08 -8.52 -10.43
N TYR A 47 -1.12 -9.04 -10.55
CA TYR A 47 -2.05 -9.22 -9.44
C TYR A 47 -2.52 -10.66 -9.48
N ASN A 48 -1.92 -11.51 -8.64
CA ASN A 48 -2.17 -12.94 -8.66
C ASN A 48 -2.92 -13.40 -7.42
N VAL A 49 -3.91 -14.25 -7.62
CA VAL A 49 -4.73 -14.85 -6.56
C VAL A 49 -4.67 -16.37 -6.70
N LYS A 50 -4.16 -17.04 -5.67
CA LYS A 50 -4.12 -18.50 -5.55
C LYS A 50 -5.07 -18.96 -4.46
N GLU A 51 -6.06 -19.73 -4.85
CA GLU A 51 -6.98 -20.40 -3.92
C GLU A 51 -6.62 -21.88 -3.83
N TYR A 52 -6.49 -22.37 -2.61
CA TYR A 52 -6.33 -23.78 -2.29
C TYR A 52 -7.59 -24.22 -1.56
N SER A 53 -8.31 -25.20 -2.10
CA SER A 53 -9.50 -25.75 -1.45
C SER A 53 -9.46 -27.27 -1.45
N SER A 54 -10.15 -27.88 -0.49
CA SER A 54 -10.41 -29.32 -0.49
C SER A 54 -11.81 -29.58 -1.01
N ASN A 55 -11.96 -30.43 -2.02
CA ASN A 55 -13.28 -30.98 -2.34
C ASN A 55 -13.69 -32.06 -1.31
N GLN A 56 -14.96 -32.48 -1.34
CA GLN A 56 -15.48 -33.54 -0.45
C GLN A 56 -14.76 -34.90 -0.62
N ASN A 57 -13.96 -35.06 -1.68
CA ASN A 57 -13.17 -36.25 -1.96
C ASN A 57 -11.69 -36.12 -1.54
N GLY A 58 -11.32 -35.04 -0.83
CA GLY A 58 -9.96 -34.82 -0.31
C GLY A 58 -8.90 -34.45 -1.36
N SER A 59 -9.29 -34.18 -2.60
CA SER A 59 -8.35 -33.70 -3.62
C SER A 59 -8.11 -32.21 -3.46
N ALA A 60 -6.84 -31.80 -3.45
CA ALA A 60 -6.47 -30.39 -3.47
C ALA A 60 -6.86 -29.76 -4.81
N LEU A 61 -7.73 -28.75 -4.75
CA LEU A 61 -8.06 -27.90 -5.88
C LEU A 61 -7.25 -26.62 -5.74
N THR A 62 -6.38 -26.36 -6.70
CA THR A 62 -5.65 -25.09 -6.82
C THR A 62 -6.22 -24.30 -7.99
N LYS A 63 -6.63 -23.06 -7.72
CA LYS A 63 -7.02 -22.11 -8.75
C LYS A 63 -6.05 -20.93 -8.72
N ASP A 64 -5.34 -20.74 -9.81
CA ASP A 64 -4.37 -19.65 -9.98
C ASP A 64 -4.98 -18.63 -10.96
N THR A 65 -5.25 -17.42 -10.48
CA THR A 65 -5.98 -16.39 -11.23
C THR A 65 -5.16 -15.10 -11.28
N LEU A 66 -4.73 -14.73 -12.49
CA LEU A 66 -4.19 -13.42 -12.76
C LEU A 66 -5.34 -12.44 -13.02
N LEU A 67 -5.49 -11.42 -12.17
CA LEU A 67 -6.52 -10.39 -12.36
C LEU A 67 -6.08 -9.39 -13.44
N PRO A 68 -7.00 -8.91 -14.28
CA PRO A 68 -6.70 -8.00 -15.39
C PRO A 68 -6.48 -6.54 -14.93
N ILE A 69 -5.98 -6.33 -13.71
CA ILE A 69 -5.72 -5.00 -13.15
C ILE A 69 -4.40 -4.51 -13.73
N THR A 70 -4.42 -3.36 -14.39
CA THR A 70 -3.26 -2.76 -15.04
C THR A 70 -2.69 -1.58 -14.27
N LYS A 71 -3.51 -0.94 -13.44
CA LYS A 71 -3.12 0.23 -12.66
C LYS A 71 -3.85 0.31 -11.32
N MET A 72 -3.15 0.82 -10.31
CA MET A 72 -3.72 1.20 -9.02
C MET A 72 -3.24 2.60 -8.63
N THR A 73 -4.17 3.51 -8.32
CA THR A 73 -3.83 4.87 -7.88
C THR A 73 -4.26 5.07 -6.44
N PHE A 74 -3.29 5.32 -5.56
CA PHE A 74 -3.53 5.56 -4.14
C PHE A 74 -3.55 7.06 -3.86
N THR A 75 -4.59 7.55 -3.20
CA THR A 75 -4.70 8.93 -2.73
C THR A 75 -4.92 8.95 -1.23
N GLN A 76 -4.38 9.96 -0.56
CA GLN A 76 -4.63 10.21 0.86
C GLN A 76 -5.82 11.16 1.02
N LYS A 77 -6.67 10.89 2.01
CA LYS A 77 -7.71 11.83 2.44
C LYS A 77 -7.12 12.78 3.48
N ASP A 78 -7.02 14.07 3.16
CA ASP A 78 -6.71 15.20 4.07
C ASP A 78 -5.85 14.87 5.31
N GLY A 79 -4.60 14.43 5.11
CA GLY A 79 -3.66 14.17 6.21
C GLY A 79 -4.00 12.98 7.12
N SER A 80 -5.03 12.21 6.78
CA SER A 80 -5.46 11.03 7.54
C SER A 80 -4.62 9.78 7.22
N ALA A 81 -4.71 8.77 8.07
CA ALA A 81 -4.12 7.45 7.85
C ALA A 81 -4.99 6.57 6.91
N GLU A 82 -5.81 7.17 6.06
CA GLU A 82 -6.70 6.49 5.12
C GLU A 82 -6.84 7.28 3.82
N GLY A 83 -7.42 6.64 2.82
CA GLY A 83 -7.76 7.28 1.57
C GLY A 83 -8.37 6.31 0.58
N ASP A 84 -8.30 6.64 -0.70
CA ASP A 84 -8.91 5.86 -1.77
C ASP A 84 -7.84 5.19 -2.62
N VAL A 85 -8.17 4.00 -3.13
CA VAL A 85 -7.42 3.30 -4.15
C VAL A 85 -8.35 3.04 -5.34
N VAL A 86 -7.94 3.53 -6.51
CA VAL A 86 -8.65 3.32 -7.77
C VAL A 86 -7.95 2.23 -8.57
N TYR A 87 -8.62 1.09 -8.74
CA TYR A 87 -8.18 0.00 -9.61
C TYR A 87 -8.64 0.29 -11.03
N THR A 88 -7.74 0.15 -11.99
CA THR A 88 -8.08 0.15 -13.41
C THR A 88 -7.84 -1.25 -13.97
N SER A 89 -8.88 -1.86 -14.54
CA SER A 89 -8.82 -3.17 -15.16
C SER A 89 -9.10 -3.09 -16.65
N VAL A 90 -8.36 -3.86 -17.45
CA VAL A 90 -8.53 -3.93 -18.91
C VAL A 90 -8.83 -5.37 -19.33
N SER A 91 -10.04 -5.63 -19.82
CA SER A 91 -10.47 -6.95 -20.30
C SER A 91 -11.23 -6.80 -21.60
N LYS A 92 -10.84 -7.56 -22.64
CA LYS A 92 -11.48 -7.54 -23.96
C LYS A 92 -11.69 -6.11 -24.50
N GLU A 93 -10.65 -5.28 -24.42
CA GLU A 93 -10.63 -3.87 -24.83
C GLU A 93 -11.52 -2.92 -24.01
N VAL A 94 -12.25 -3.42 -23.01
CA VAL A 94 -13.02 -2.60 -22.07
C VAL A 94 -12.16 -2.22 -20.88
N THR A 95 -12.10 -0.93 -20.60
CA THR A 95 -11.48 -0.40 -19.38
C THR A 95 -12.56 -0.15 -18.33
N THR A 96 -12.35 -0.70 -17.14
CA THR A 96 -13.23 -0.53 -15.97
C THR A 96 -12.44 0.03 -14.81
N THR A 97 -13.11 0.81 -13.97
CA THR A 97 -12.51 1.37 -12.76
C THR A 97 -13.35 1.05 -11.55
N GLU A 98 -12.70 0.64 -10.47
CA GLU A 98 -13.32 0.41 -9.18
C GLU A 98 -12.58 1.22 -8.11
N THR A 99 -13.31 1.77 -7.15
CA THR A 99 -12.72 2.51 -6.02
C THR A 99 -12.95 1.72 -4.75
N GLN A 100 -11.90 1.57 -3.95
CA GLN A 100 -11.99 1.05 -2.59
C GLN A 100 -11.27 2.00 -1.65
N ARG A 101 -11.53 1.87 -0.35
CA ARG A 101 -10.78 2.61 0.65
C ARG A 101 -9.56 1.79 1.08
N TRP A 102 -8.48 2.46 1.41
CA TRP A 102 -7.34 1.86 2.08
C TRP A 102 -7.09 2.57 3.42
N ARG A 103 -6.50 1.85 4.36
CA ARG A 103 -6.11 2.36 5.67
C ARG A 103 -4.70 1.90 6.03
N TYR A 104 -3.89 2.82 6.49
CA TYR A 104 -2.59 2.57 7.08
C TYR A 104 -2.76 1.92 8.46
N VAL A 105 -2.06 0.81 8.68
CA VAL A 105 -2.00 0.12 9.97
C VAL A 105 -0.67 0.46 10.63
N ASP A 106 0.41 0.15 9.91
CA ASP A 106 1.79 0.48 10.25
C ASP A 106 2.66 0.49 8.97
N ASP A 107 3.97 0.70 9.10
CA ASP A 107 4.89 0.80 7.95
C ASP A 107 5.03 -0.52 7.15
N ILE A 108 4.50 -1.64 7.65
CA ILE A 108 4.57 -2.96 7.01
C ILE A 108 3.19 -3.51 6.65
N GLN A 109 2.09 -2.80 6.93
CA GLN A 109 0.73 -3.30 6.70
C GLN A 109 -0.25 -2.22 6.24
N ILE A 110 -1.11 -2.61 5.29
CA ILE A 110 -2.29 -1.83 4.88
C ILE A 110 -3.55 -2.70 4.96
N ASP A 111 -4.66 -2.05 5.26
CA ASP A 111 -5.99 -2.65 5.12
C ASP A 111 -6.65 -2.10 3.85
N LEU A 112 -7.19 -2.99 3.01
CA LEU A 112 -8.13 -2.65 1.95
C LEU A 112 -9.55 -2.86 2.47
N VAL A 113 -10.39 -1.83 2.39
CA VAL A 113 -11.74 -1.81 2.94
C VAL A 113 -12.76 -1.92 1.81
N TYR A 114 -13.48 -3.03 1.82
CA TYR A 114 -14.55 -3.35 0.89
C TYR A 114 -15.89 -2.90 1.47
N ASP A 115 -16.73 -2.34 0.60
CA ASP A 115 -18.10 -2.05 0.99
C ASP A 115 -18.85 -3.37 1.21
N ASN A 116 -19.53 -3.45 2.35
CA ASN A 116 -20.37 -4.60 2.66
C ASN A 116 -21.80 -4.29 2.19
N PRO A 117 -22.27 -4.91 1.09
CA PRO A 117 -23.60 -4.61 0.55
C PRO A 117 -24.74 -5.00 1.52
N ALA A 118 -24.47 -5.88 2.50
CA ALA A 118 -25.46 -6.29 3.49
C ALA A 118 -25.54 -5.34 4.70
N TYR A 119 -24.50 -4.54 4.97
CA TYR A 119 -24.44 -3.69 6.15
C TYR A 119 -23.78 -2.34 5.82
N ASN A 120 -24.60 -1.29 5.65
CA ASN A 120 -24.20 0.10 5.34
C ASN A 120 -23.32 0.78 6.42
N ILE A 121 -22.75 0.06 7.38
CA ILE A 121 -22.20 0.62 8.62
C ILE A 121 -20.74 0.19 8.86
N ILE A 122 -20.32 -1.00 8.40
CA ILE A 122 -18.97 -1.52 8.63
C ILE A 122 -18.47 -2.18 7.34
N GLY A 123 -17.53 -1.51 6.66
CA GLY A 123 -16.81 -2.12 5.55
C GLY A 123 -15.99 -3.31 6.06
N LEU A 124 -15.98 -4.41 5.31
CA LEU A 124 -15.08 -5.53 5.61
C LEU A 124 -13.68 -5.11 5.21
N SER A 125 -12.73 -5.16 6.13
CA SER A 125 -11.33 -4.86 5.83
C SER A 125 -10.52 -6.13 5.69
N THR A 126 -9.69 -6.21 4.66
CA THR A 126 -8.68 -7.25 4.54
C THR A 126 -7.29 -6.66 4.68
N ARG A 127 -6.47 -7.27 5.53
CA ARG A 127 -5.09 -6.86 5.78
C ARG A 127 -4.13 -7.47 4.77
N TYR A 128 -3.20 -6.66 4.30
CA TYR A 128 -2.09 -7.07 3.46
C TYR A 128 -0.77 -6.66 4.11
N ASP A 129 0.22 -7.54 3.99
CA ASP A 129 1.60 -7.27 4.36
C ASP A 129 2.32 -6.62 3.19
N ILE A 130 3.01 -5.52 3.47
CA ILE A 130 3.86 -4.79 2.53
C ILE A 130 5.24 -5.43 2.58
N THR A 131 5.60 -6.07 1.48
CA THR A 131 6.91 -6.73 1.33
C THR A 131 7.96 -5.79 0.74
N GLU A 132 7.54 -4.73 0.04
CA GLU A 132 8.42 -3.71 -0.52
C GLU A 132 7.64 -2.42 -0.75
N LEU A 133 8.15 -1.28 -0.26
CA LEU A 133 7.65 0.06 -0.60
C LEU A 133 8.82 1.03 -0.77
N THR A 134 9.14 1.29 -2.03
CA THR A 134 10.20 2.22 -2.47
C THR A 134 9.61 3.29 -3.39
N ASP A 135 10.45 4.16 -3.93
CA ASP A 135 10.01 5.14 -4.92
C ASP A 135 9.63 4.51 -6.27
N ASN A 136 10.04 3.27 -6.54
CA ASN A 136 9.84 2.66 -7.87
C ASN A 136 9.14 1.30 -7.81
N ALA A 137 8.99 0.72 -6.63
CA ALA A 137 8.39 -0.59 -6.44
C ALA A 137 7.46 -0.60 -5.23
N PHE A 138 6.29 -1.20 -5.41
CA PHE A 138 5.36 -1.48 -4.34
C PHE A 138 4.84 -2.90 -4.48
N LYS A 139 5.12 -3.73 -3.48
CA LYS A 139 4.73 -5.13 -3.41
C LYS A 139 4.05 -5.43 -2.10
N PHE A 140 2.88 -6.04 -2.17
CA PHE A 140 2.14 -6.44 -0.99
C PHE A 140 1.42 -7.77 -1.22
N LYS A 141 1.14 -8.48 -0.14
CA LYS A 141 0.56 -9.82 -0.18
C LYS A 141 -0.40 -10.07 0.97
N ARG A 142 -1.25 -11.08 0.82
CA ARG A 142 -2.02 -11.64 1.94
C ARG A 142 -2.01 -13.15 1.86
N ASP A 143 -2.01 -13.76 3.04
CA ASP A 143 -2.19 -15.19 3.23
C ASP A 143 -3.37 -15.36 4.21
N GLU A 144 -4.45 -16.00 3.79
CA GLU A 144 -5.70 -16.08 4.56
C GLU A 144 -6.24 -17.51 4.60
N ASN A 145 -6.69 -17.96 5.78
CA ASN A 145 -7.39 -19.24 5.93
C ASN A 145 -8.88 -19.04 5.61
N LEU A 146 -9.41 -19.88 4.72
CA LEU A 146 -10.84 -19.91 4.43
C LEU A 146 -11.52 -20.88 5.41
N VAL A 147 -12.39 -20.36 6.27
CA VAL A 147 -13.08 -21.11 7.34
C VAL A 147 -14.58 -21.15 7.11
N SER A 148 -15.19 -22.33 7.20
CA SER A 148 -16.58 -22.57 6.76
C SER A 148 -17.60 -22.45 7.88
N THR A 149 -17.16 -22.46 9.14
CA THR A 149 -18.05 -22.60 10.31
C THR A 149 -17.47 -21.90 11.54
N SER A 150 -18.35 -21.58 12.49
CA SER A 150 -18.03 -20.92 13.76
C SER A 150 -17.11 -21.73 14.69
N ASN A 151 -16.88 -23.01 14.39
CA ASN A 151 -15.90 -23.84 15.09
C ASN A 151 -14.46 -23.69 14.54
N GLY A 152 -14.26 -22.85 13.51
CA GLY A 152 -12.96 -22.60 12.90
C GLY A 152 -12.50 -23.67 11.90
N ALA A 153 -13.38 -24.58 11.45
CA ALA A 153 -13.01 -25.59 10.47
C ALA A 153 -12.58 -24.94 9.16
N LYS A 154 -11.32 -25.19 8.78
CA LYS A 154 -10.69 -24.69 7.56
C LYS A 154 -11.10 -25.55 6.37
N TYR A 155 -11.53 -24.92 5.29
CA TYR A 155 -11.82 -25.58 4.01
C TYR A 155 -10.86 -25.14 2.89
N GLY A 156 -10.01 -24.16 3.14
CA GLY A 156 -9.04 -23.70 2.16
C GLY A 156 -8.09 -22.61 2.66
N GLU A 157 -7.29 -22.11 1.72
CA GLU A 157 -6.37 -21.00 1.87
C GLU A 157 -6.46 -20.09 0.66
N LEU A 158 -6.21 -18.81 0.86
CA LEU A 158 -6.13 -17.79 -0.17
C LEU A 158 -4.78 -17.09 -0.04
N HIS A 159 -4.04 -17.04 -1.14
CA HIS A 159 -2.79 -16.33 -1.25
C HIS A 159 -2.91 -15.29 -2.36
N THR A 160 -2.79 -14.02 -2.01
CA THR A 160 -2.81 -12.92 -2.98
C THR A 160 -1.46 -12.24 -2.97
N THR A 161 -0.92 -11.97 -4.16
CA THR A 161 0.32 -11.20 -4.33
C THR A 161 0.13 -10.13 -5.38
N VAL A 162 0.56 -8.92 -5.07
CA VAL A 162 0.50 -7.78 -5.98
C VAL A 162 1.90 -7.19 -6.13
N ASP A 163 2.33 -7.03 -7.37
CA ASP A 163 3.61 -6.41 -7.75
C ASP A 163 3.35 -5.25 -8.69
N MET A 164 3.87 -4.08 -8.33
CA MET A 164 3.68 -2.85 -9.07
C MET A 164 4.95 -2.03 -9.14
N LYS A 165 5.01 -1.17 -10.16
CA LYS A 165 6.10 -0.22 -10.38
C LYS A 165 5.58 1.16 -10.74
N ARG A 166 6.45 2.16 -10.57
CA ARG A 166 6.23 3.54 -10.99
C ARG A 166 7.23 3.92 -12.07
#